data_AF-A0A429CZ24-F1
#
_entry.id   AF-A0A429CZ24-F1
#
_cell.length_a   1.000
_cell.length_b   1.000
_cell.length_c   1.000
_cell.angle_alpha   90.00
_cell.angle_beta   90.00
_cell.angle_gamma   90.00
#
_symmetry.space_group_name_H-M   'P 1'
#
loop_
_entity.id
_entity.type
_entity.pdbx_description
1 polymer ?
#
loop_
_entity_poly.entity_id
_entity_poly.type
_entity_poly.pdbx_seq_one_letter_code
_entity_poly.pdbx_strand_id
1 'polypeptide(L)'
;MLFPAGGGSIGTVLDMLRDVEVDSRANRAVVAGQVLQAGGRAELRAKLATALYDTLHVGTALEASVSPGFRDRLAAAVPHELTRARGRVCSLATPDEVVIEIDGVRVRVPSSAVESPVAGAVTGVGINCARPNLAPGFFLVDGPPGHGLESGDHVLRIYLHLVEQGMATAAWHSALLLLGRLGVPYRAKVSLYLPRRDALVLYLGRHAWPAAPGIVQELSSLRGLGAAVSAYAHRIADGVAVAWDPADSRPGHGGLSFGEHRSRIIADALLAPGTREDELARFLAEGNIDATGVFRNTTSPDL
;
A
#
# COMPACT_ATOMS: atom_id res chain seq x y z
N MET A 1 8.53 20.57 -4.20
CA MET A 1 8.84 19.50 -5.17
C MET A 1 9.91 18.58 -4.61
N LEU A 2 9.48 17.68 -3.73
CA LEU A 2 10.07 16.45 -3.22
C LEU A 2 10.39 15.45 -4.36
N PHE A 3 9.64 15.44 -5.47
CA PHE A 3 9.97 14.68 -6.69
C PHE A 3 9.65 15.50 -7.96
N PRO A 4 10.40 15.35 -9.06
CA PRO A 4 10.09 16.05 -10.30
C PRO A 4 8.69 15.66 -10.80
N ALA A 5 7.88 16.64 -11.17
CA ALA A 5 6.55 16.37 -11.71
C ALA A 5 6.66 15.56 -13.01
N GLY A 6 6.21 14.31 -12.99
CA GLY A 6 5.91 13.59 -14.21
C GLY A 6 4.70 14.23 -14.87
N GLY A 7 4.93 15.11 -15.85
CA GLY A 7 3.86 15.67 -16.67
C GLY A 7 3.22 14.58 -17.51
N GLY A 8 2.13 14.00 -17.03
CA GLY A 8 1.31 13.07 -17.81
C GLY A 8 0.02 13.73 -18.28
N SER A 9 -0.68 13.05 -19.18
CA SER A 9 -2.03 13.39 -19.61
C SER A 9 -2.89 12.14 -19.55
N ILE A 10 -4.19 12.28 -19.85
CA ILE A 10 -5.07 11.12 -20.08
C ILE A 10 -4.48 10.14 -21.12
N GLY A 11 -3.67 10.65 -22.06
CA GLY A 11 -2.91 9.85 -23.03
C GLY A 11 -1.99 8.82 -22.37
N THR A 12 -1.36 9.14 -21.24
CA THR A 12 -0.51 8.19 -20.49
C THR A 12 -1.33 7.01 -19.94
N VAL A 13 -2.56 7.27 -19.50
CA VAL A 13 -3.48 6.21 -19.05
C VAL A 13 -3.95 5.36 -20.23
N LEU A 14 -4.21 5.98 -21.38
CA LEU A 14 -4.59 5.27 -22.60
C LEU A 14 -3.45 4.36 -23.10
N ASP A 15 -2.21 4.85 -23.09
CA ASP A 15 -1.02 4.08 -23.47
C ASP A 15 -0.82 2.86 -22.56
N MET A 16 -1.02 3.03 -21.24
CA MET A 16 -1.01 1.92 -20.28
C MET A 16 -2.06 0.84 -20.59
N LEU A 17 -3.17 1.21 -21.23
CA LEU A 17 -4.30 0.34 -21.56
C LEU A 17 -4.29 -0.12 -23.03
N ARG A 18 -3.18 0.07 -23.74
CA ARG A 18 -3.05 -0.28 -25.16
C ARG A 18 -3.34 -1.77 -25.43
N ASP A 19 -2.91 -2.65 -24.53
CA ASP A 19 -3.10 -4.09 -24.63
C ASP A 19 -4.36 -4.58 -23.88
N VAL A 20 -5.34 -3.68 -23.70
CA VAL A 20 -6.62 -3.97 -23.04
C VAL A 20 -7.77 -3.78 -24.02
N GLU A 21 -8.45 -4.88 -24.31
CA GLU A 21 -9.64 -4.93 -25.15
C GLU A 21 -10.85 -5.35 -24.33
N VAL A 22 -11.99 -4.70 -24.55
CA VAL A 22 -13.24 -5.00 -23.83
C VAL A 22 -14.38 -5.04 -24.83
N ASP A 23 -15.09 -6.16 -24.87
CA ASP A 23 -16.37 -6.32 -25.53
C ASP A 23 -17.46 -6.52 -24.47
N SER A 24 -18.11 -5.40 -24.13
CA SER A 24 -19.16 -5.38 -23.12
C SER A 24 -20.45 -6.06 -23.57
N ARG A 25 -20.65 -6.29 -24.89
CA ARG A 25 -21.82 -7.01 -25.42
C ARG A 25 -21.62 -8.51 -25.33
N ALA A 26 -20.41 -8.98 -25.62
CA ALA A 26 -20.04 -10.39 -25.51
C ALA A 26 -19.63 -10.82 -24.08
N ASN A 27 -19.67 -9.89 -23.12
CA ASN A 27 -19.14 -10.09 -21.76
C ASN A 27 -17.72 -10.68 -21.76
N ARG A 28 -16.86 -10.13 -22.62
CA ARG A 28 -15.51 -10.61 -22.87
C ARG A 28 -14.50 -9.48 -22.77
N ALA A 29 -13.31 -9.76 -22.26
CA ALA A 29 -12.18 -8.84 -22.29
C ALA A 29 -10.87 -9.58 -22.58
N VAL A 30 -9.85 -8.84 -23.02
CA VAL A 30 -8.48 -9.32 -23.15
C VAL A 30 -7.57 -8.35 -22.41
N VAL A 31 -6.72 -8.85 -21.52
CA VAL A 31 -5.73 -8.06 -20.78
C VAL A 31 -4.37 -8.69 -20.96
N ALA A 32 -3.46 -8.01 -21.65
CA ALA A 32 -2.11 -8.53 -21.94
C ALA A 32 -2.12 -9.97 -22.51
N GLY A 33 -3.06 -10.23 -23.43
CA GLY A 33 -3.25 -11.54 -24.07
C GLY A 33 -4.10 -12.55 -23.27
N GLN A 34 -4.40 -12.30 -22.00
CA GLN A 34 -5.30 -13.16 -21.21
C GLN A 34 -6.76 -12.90 -21.58
N VAL A 35 -7.46 -13.93 -22.06
CA VAL A 35 -8.90 -13.85 -22.37
C VAL A 35 -9.72 -14.05 -21.10
N LEU A 36 -10.62 -13.10 -20.84
CA LEU A 36 -11.59 -13.13 -19.75
C LEU A 36 -12.98 -13.30 -20.35
N GLN A 37 -13.67 -14.38 -19.98
CA GLN A 37 -15.08 -14.60 -20.34
C GLN A 37 -15.92 -14.62 -19.07
N ALA A 38 -17.10 -14.00 -19.11
CA ALA A 38 -18.03 -13.94 -18.00
C ALA A 38 -19.48 -14.22 -18.44
N GLY A 39 -20.31 -14.68 -17.51
CA GLY A 39 -21.75 -14.87 -17.71
C GLY A 39 -22.56 -13.57 -17.65
N GLY A 40 -21.94 -12.47 -17.20
CA GLY A 40 -22.58 -11.16 -17.19
C GLY A 40 -21.63 -10.03 -16.82
N ARG A 41 -22.14 -8.79 -16.93
CA ARG A 41 -21.35 -7.56 -16.74
C ARG A 41 -20.70 -7.45 -15.37
N ALA A 42 -21.39 -7.83 -14.30
CA ALA A 42 -20.86 -7.74 -12.93
C ALA A 42 -19.67 -8.70 -12.73
N GLU A 43 -19.77 -9.91 -13.27
CA GLU A 43 -18.67 -10.88 -13.24
C GLU A 43 -17.51 -10.43 -14.14
N LEU A 44 -17.80 -9.91 -15.34
CA LEU A 44 -16.75 -9.36 -16.22
C LEU A 44 -15.99 -8.24 -15.52
N ARG A 45 -16.70 -7.32 -14.86
CA ARG A 45 -16.10 -6.23 -14.08
C ARG A 45 -15.14 -6.76 -13.02
N ALA A 46 -15.54 -7.74 -12.23
CA ALA A 46 -14.69 -8.33 -11.20
C ALA A 46 -13.44 -9.00 -11.78
N LYS A 47 -13.60 -9.78 -12.85
CA LYS A 47 -12.48 -10.42 -13.57
C LYS A 47 -11.53 -9.39 -14.17
N LEU A 48 -12.07 -8.35 -14.82
CA LEU A 48 -11.29 -7.29 -15.44
C LEU A 48 -10.51 -6.49 -14.40
N ALA A 49 -11.13 -6.07 -13.30
CA ALA A 49 -10.44 -5.38 -12.21
C ALA A 49 -9.29 -6.23 -11.63
N THR A 50 -9.52 -7.54 -11.44
CA THR A 50 -8.48 -8.46 -10.96
C THR A 50 -7.32 -8.58 -11.96
N ALA A 51 -7.62 -8.81 -13.25
CA ALA A 51 -6.59 -8.93 -14.28
C ALA A 51 -5.78 -7.64 -14.47
N LEU A 52 -6.44 -6.47 -14.39
CA LEU A 52 -5.76 -5.17 -14.40
C LEU A 52 -4.86 -5.01 -13.17
N TYR A 53 -5.31 -5.41 -11.99
CA TYR A 53 -4.52 -5.37 -10.76
C TYR A 53 -3.27 -6.24 -10.90
N ASP A 54 -3.43 -7.50 -11.29
CA ASP A 54 -2.33 -8.45 -11.42
C ASP A 54 -1.32 -8.03 -12.49
N THR A 55 -1.79 -7.50 -13.62
CA THR A 55 -0.94 -7.13 -14.75
C THR A 55 -0.26 -5.77 -14.57
N LEU A 56 -1.03 -4.74 -14.19
CA LEU A 56 -0.56 -3.36 -14.19
C LEU A 56 0.04 -2.96 -12.84
N HIS A 57 -0.50 -3.45 -11.72
CA HIS A 57 0.02 -3.12 -10.40
C HIS A 57 1.06 -4.13 -9.93
N VAL A 58 0.68 -5.40 -9.83
CA VAL A 58 1.51 -6.41 -9.17
C VAL A 58 2.64 -6.91 -10.06
N GLY A 59 2.34 -7.21 -11.32
CA GLY A 59 3.28 -7.79 -12.27
C GLY A 59 3.58 -9.27 -12.02
N THR A 60 2.66 -10.04 -11.43
CA THR A 60 2.89 -11.45 -11.05
C THR A 60 2.90 -12.37 -12.27
N ALA A 61 3.83 -13.34 -12.29
CA ALA A 61 3.66 -14.60 -13.03
C ALA A 61 2.90 -15.58 -12.13
N LEU A 62 1.90 -16.28 -12.68
CA LEU A 62 0.84 -17.06 -12.02
C LEU A 62 1.23 -18.09 -10.92
N GLU A 63 2.51 -18.26 -10.56
CA GLU A 63 2.96 -19.29 -9.61
C GLU A 63 3.98 -18.75 -8.57
N ALA A 64 3.53 -17.89 -7.66
CA ALA A 64 4.35 -17.50 -6.51
C ALA A 64 4.20 -18.53 -5.38
N SER A 65 5.29 -19.23 -5.03
CA SER A 65 5.35 -20.12 -3.86
C SER A 65 6.07 -19.45 -2.69
N VAL A 66 5.66 -19.73 -1.46
CA VAL A 66 6.31 -19.21 -0.24
C VAL A 66 7.31 -20.25 0.25
N SER A 67 8.60 -19.90 0.34
CA SER A 67 9.59 -20.84 0.86
C SER A 67 9.35 -21.12 2.36
N PRO A 68 9.59 -22.35 2.84
CA PRO A 68 9.50 -22.66 4.26
C PRO A 68 10.32 -21.69 5.13
N GLY A 69 9.74 -21.26 6.25
CA GLY A 69 10.37 -20.33 7.20
C GLY A 69 10.58 -18.91 6.69
N PHE A 70 10.07 -18.52 5.51
CA PHE A 70 10.26 -17.17 5.00
C PHE A 70 9.67 -16.11 5.93
N ARG A 71 8.47 -16.34 6.45
CA ARG A 71 7.83 -15.46 7.43
C ARG A 71 8.68 -15.29 8.69
N ASP A 72 9.29 -16.36 9.18
CA ASP A 72 10.12 -16.31 10.40
C ASP A 72 11.41 -15.52 10.16
N ARG A 73 12.02 -15.66 8.97
CA ARG A 73 13.17 -14.84 8.56
C ARG A 73 12.82 -13.36 8.47
N LEU A 74 11.63 -13.03 7.95
CA LEU A 74 11.14 -11.64 7.92
C LEU A 74 10.90 -11.07 9.31
N ALA A 75 10.36 -11.87 10.23
CA ALA A 75 10.17 -11.48 11.63
C ALA A 75 11.51 -11.25 12.34
N ALA A 76 12.47 -12.17 12.18
CA ALA A 76 13.81 -12.05 12.75
C ALA A 76 14.61 -10.86 12.18
N ALA A 77 14.25 -10.38 10.98
CA ALA A 77 14.87 -9.23 10.34
C ALA A 77 14.31 -7.86 10.82
N VAL A 78 13.28 -7.83 11.68
CA VAL A 78 12.76 -6.58 12.24
C VAL A 78 13.71 -6.08 13.33
N PRO A 79 14.24 -4.84 13.24
CA PRO A 79 15.27 -4.34 14.18
C PRO A 79 14.70 -3.86 15.53
N HIS A 80 13.40 -3.99 15.75
CA HIS A 80 12.69 -3.52 16.94
C HIS A 80 11.53 -4.44 17.26
N GLU A 81 11.23 -4.61 18.55
CA GLU A 81 10.12 -5.47 19.00
C GLU A 81 8.83 -4.71 19.21
N LEU A 82 8.93 -3.45 19.64
CA LEU A 82 7.79 -2.65 20.09
C LEU A 82 7.53 -1.46 19.17
N THR A 83 6.26 -1.11 19.07
CA THR A 83 5.75 0.14 18.49
C THR A 83 4.93 0.86 19.55
N ARG A 84 4.91 2.19 19.48
CA ARG A 84 3.99 3.00 20.27
C ARG A 84 2.62 3.06 19.59
N ALA A 85 1.58 2.79 20.36
CA ALA A 85 0.18 3.06 20.00
C ALA A 85 -0.41 4.07 20.99
N ARG A 86 -1.51 4.73 20.59
CA ARG A 86 -2.31 5.55 21.51
C ARG A 86 -3.50 4.73 21.97
N GLY A 87 -3.75 4.73 23.27
CA GLY A 87 -4.93 4.06 23.83
C GLY A 87 -5.53 4.84 24.97
N ARG A 88 -6.82 4.58 25.24
CA ARG A 88 -7.54 5.16 26.38
C ARG A 88 -7.47 4.20 27.55
N VAL A 89 -6.95 4.65 28.68
CA VAL A 89 -6.94 3.85 29.92
C VAL A 89 -8.39 3.70 30.39
N CYS A 90 -8.91 2.47 30.44
CA CYS A 90 -10.27 2.20 30.92
C CYS A 90 -10.29 2.05 32.44
N SER A 91 -9.37 1.24 32.98
CA SER A 91 -9.28 0.96 34.40
C SER A 91 -7.93 0.35 34.74
N LEU A 92 -7.58 0.40 36.03
CA LEU A 92 -6.55 -0.48 36.59
C LEU A 92 -7.20 -1.84 36.85
N ALA A 93 -6.69 -2.92 36.27
CA ALA A 93 -7.16 -4.28 36.58
C ALA A 93 -6.53 -4.76 37.89
N THR A 94 -5.24 -4.50 38.04
CA THR A 94 -4.42 -4.75 39.24
C THR A 94 -3.39 -3.60 39.34
N PRO A 95 -2.56 -3.53 40.40
CA PRO A 95 -1.44 -2.59 40.43
C PRO A 95 -0.45 -2.74 39.26
N ASP A 96 -0.32 -3.95 38.71
CA ASP A 96 0.65 -4.29 37.66
C ASP A 96 0.01 -4.40 36.26
N GLU A 97 -1.31 -4.32 36.16
CA GLU A 97 -2.04 -4.47 34.90
C GLU A 97 -3.05 -3.34 34.67
N VAL A 98 -3.04 -2.83 33.45
CA VAL A 98 -3.94 -1.77 32.99
C VAL A 98 -4.83 -2.32 31.89
N VAL A 99 -6.13 -2.02 31.96
CA VAL A 99 -7.04 -2.22 30.83
C VAL A 99 -6.99 -0.96 29.99
N ILE A 100 -6.53 -1.09 28.74
CA ILE A 100 -6.44 -0.01 27.78
C ILE A 100 -7.26 -0.35 26.54
N GLU A 101 -7.98 0.63 26.01
CA GLU A 101 -8.69 0.52 24.74
C GLU A 101 -7.82 1.09 23.62
N ILE A 102 -7.48 0.26 22.65
CA ILE A 102 -6.68 0.59 21.46
C ILE A 102 -7.54 0.22 20.25
N ASP A 103 -7.82 1.18 19.37
CA ASP A 103 -8.62 0.96 18.16
C ASP A 103 -9.97 0.25 18.42
N GLY A 104 -10.63 0.60 19.54
CA GLY A 104 -11.91 0.02 19.95
C GLY A 104 -11.83 -1.37 20.59
N VAL A 105 -10.62 -1.92 20.76
CA VAL A 105 -10.38 -3.20 21.44
C VAL A 105 -9.81 -2.96 22.83
N ARG A 106 -10.42 -3.55 23.85
CA ARG A 106 -9.89 -3.52 25.22
C ARG A 106 -8.92 -4.66 25.44
N VAL A 107 -7.71 -4.32 25.84
CA VAL A 107 -6.64 -5.26 26.13
C VAL A 107 -6.09 -5.03 27.53
N ARG A 108 -5.65 -6.10 28.19
CA ARG A 108 -4.88 -6.01 29.42
C ARG A 108 -3.40 -5.99 29.05
N VAL A 109 -2.68 -5.02 29.58
CA VAL A 109 -1.24 -4.86 29.38
C VAL A 109 -0.55 -4.63 30.72
N PRO A 110 0.74 -4.98 30.84
CA PRO A 110 1.54 -4.58 32.00
C PRO A 110 1.52 -3.06 32.17
N SER A 111 1.42 -2.57 33.40
CA SER A 111 1.46 -1.13 33.72
C SER A 111 2.75 -0.48 33.21
N SER A 112 3.87 -1.23 33.18
CA SER A 112 5.16 -0.80 32.61
C SER A 112 5.14 -0.56 31.10
N ALA A 113 4.14 -1.07 30.38
CA ALA A 113 3.97 -0.81 28.95
C ALA A 113 3.23 0.50 28.66
N VAL A 114 2.68 1.16 29.69
CA VAL A 114 1.84 2.36 29.58
C VAL A 114 2.60 3.57 30.10
N GLU A 115 2.64 4.67 29.33
CA GLU A 115 3.37 5.88 29.74
C GLU A 115 2.73 6.57 30.97
N SER A 116 1.40 6.56 31.06
CA SER A 116 0.64 7.11 32.19
C SER A 116 -0.65 6.33 32.44
N PRO A 117 -0.74 5.51 33.50
CA PRO A 117 -1.90 4.64 33.76
C PRO A 117 -3.04 5.37 34.49
N VAL A 118 -3.42 6.55 34.01
CA VAL A 118 -4.50 7.36 34.60
C VAL A 118 -5.83 7.01 33.93
N ALA A 119 -6.78 6.46 34.69
CA ALA A 119 -8.10 6.10 34.17
C ALA A 119 -8.79 7.28 33.45
N GLY A 120 -9.35 6.99 32.27
CA GLY A 120 -9.98 7.97 31.37
C GLY A 120 -9.01 8.71 30.44
N ALA A 121 -7.71 8.75 30.75
CA ALA A 121 -6.72 9.46 29.95
C ALA A 121 -6.34 8.69 28.67
N VAL A 122 -5.95 9.44 27.64
CA VAL A 122 -5.30 8.89 26.45
C VAL A 122 -3.79 8.95 26.65
N THR A 123 -3.11 7.83 26.45
CA THR A 123 -1.68 7.69 26.73
C THR A 123 -1.00 6.82 25.67
N GLY A 124 0.33 6.87 25.62
CA GLY A 124 1.14 5.96 24.82
C GLY A 124 1.22 4.58 25.48
N VAL A 125 1.14 3.53 24.66
CA VAL A 125 1.32 2.15 25.08
C VAL A 125 2.27 1.44 24.12
N GLY A 126 3.26 0.74 24.68
CA GLY A 126 4.14 -0.16 23.95
C GLY A 126 3.45 -1.48 23.67
N ILE A 127 3.31 -1.82 22.39
CA ILE A 127 2.77 -3.10 21.94
C ILE A 127 3.73 -3.73 20.94
N ASN A 128 3.60 -5.04 20.68
CA ASN A 128 4.38 -5.72 19.65
C ASN A 128 4.27 -4.96 18.31
N CYS A 129 5.35 -4.80 17.56
CA CYS A 129 5.34 -4.04 16.30
C CYS A 129 4.67 -4.79 15.13
N ALA A 130 4.65 -6.12 15.16
CA ALA A 130 4.14 -6.95 14.08
C ALA A 130 2.60 -7.01 14.07
N ARG A 131 2.03 -7.12 12.86
CA ARG A 131 0.58 -7.17 12.60
C ARG A 131 0.26 -8.34 11.66
N PRO A 132 0.46 -9.60 12.10
CA PRO A 132 0.41 -10.76 11.21
C PRO A 132 -0.93 -10.97 10.51
N ASN A 133 -2.03 -10.45 11.07
CA ASN A 133 -3.40 -10.66 10.59
C ASN A 133 -4.01 -9.43 9.88
N LEU A 134 -3.27 -8.33 9.73
CA LEU A 134 -3.83 -7.08 9.18
C LEU A 134 -3.76 -6.99 7.65
N ALA A 135 -2.87 -7.76 7.03
CA ALA A 135 -2.67 -7.76 5.58
C ALA A 135 -2.43 -9.20 5.07
N PRO A 136 -3.47 -9.90 4.58
CA PRO A 136 -3.33 -11.24 4.03
C PRO A 136 -2.26 -11.31 2.94
N GLY A 137 -1.38 -12.31 3.01
CA GLY A 137 -0.26 -12.47 2.07
C GLY A 137 0.93 -11.53 2.28
N PHE A 138 0.91 -10.71 3.34
CA PHE A 138 2.02 -9.84 3.73
C PHE A 138 2.46 -10.10 5.18
N PHE A 139 3.71 -9.76 5.47
CA PHE A 139 4.20 -9.50 6.81
C PHE A 139 4.24 -7.98 7.03
N LEU A 140 3.63 -7.48 8.10
CA LEU A 140 3.42 -6.04 8.33
C LEU A 140 3.94 -5.66 9.72
N VAL A 141 4.62 -4.50 9.80
CA VAL A 141 5.09 -3.91 11.06
C VAL A 141 4.81 -2.41 11.11
N ASP A 142 4.66 -1.89 12.32
CA ASP A 142 4.71 -0.46 12.61
C ASP A 142 6.08 -0.08 13.20
N GLY A 143 6.56 1.13 12.93
CA GLY A 143 7.83 1.65 13.44
C GLY A 143 7.81 1.96 14.94
N PRO A 144 8.97 2.05 15.63
CA PRO A 144 9.01 2.31 17.07
C PRO A 144 8.23 3.54 17.55
N PRO A 145 8.26 4.69 16.83
CA PRO A 145 7.46 5.86 17.21
C PRO A 145 5.94 5.70 17.01
N GLY A 146 5.49 4.57 16.45
CA GLY A 146 4.16 4.39 15.90
C GLY A 146 4.14 4.50 14.38
N HIS A 147 2.97 4.30 13.77
CA HIS A 147 2.82 4.37 12.32
C HIS A 147 2.59 5.79 11.77
N GLY A 148 2.15 6.72 12.60
CA GLY A 148 1.93 8.12 12.22
C GLY A 148 0.92 8.32 11.08
N LEU A 149 0.00 7.38 10.89
CA LEU A 149 -1.07 7.45 9.91
C LEU A 149 -2.33 7.94 10.63
N GLU A 150 -2.82 9.12 10.26
CA GLU A 150 -4.03 9.69 10.84
C GLU A 150 -5.23 9.49 9.89
N SER A 151 -6.42 9.34 10.46
CA SER A 151 -7.63 9.16 9.67
C SER A 151 -7.94 10.44 8.88
N GLY A 152 -8.15 10.31 7.57
CA GLY A 152 -8.44 11.42 6.67
C GLY A 152 -7.22 12.19 6.18
N ASP A 153 -6.02 11.84 6.64
CA ASP A 153 -4.77 12.41 6.15
C ASP A 153 -4.31 11.71 4.87
N HIS A 154 -3.52 12.43 4.07
CA HIS A 154 -2.84 11.81 2.93
C HIS A 154 -1.75 10.86 3.42
N VAL A 155 -1.62 9.71 2.77
CA VAL A 155 -0.55 8.75 3.06
C VAL A 155 0.29 8.58 1.80
N LEU A 156 1.59 8.83 1.92
CA LEU A 156 2.54 8.58 0.85
C LEU A 156 2.99 7.12 0.94
N ARG A 157 2.91 6.41 -0.19
CA ARG A 157 3.41 5.05 -0.33
C ARG A 157 4.69 5.04 -1.14
N ILE A 158 5.69 4.30 -0.66
CA ILE A 158 6.91 3.97 -1.41
C ILE A 158 6.88 2.47 -1.68
N TYR A 159 7.01 2.08 -2.94
CA TYR A 159 7.00 0.70 -3.41
C TYR A 159 8.39 0.27 -3.85
N LEU A 160 8.78 -0.93 -3.44
CA LEU A 160 10.00 -1.61 -3.86
C LEU A 160 9.62 -2.92 -4.54
N HIS A 161 10.12 -3.11 -5.76
CA HIS A 161 9.98 -4.35 -6.52
C HIS A 161 11.03 -5.36 -6.06
N LEU A 162 10.56 -6.45 -5.45
CA LEU A 162 11.42 -7.55 -5.02
C LEU A 162 11.11 -8.79 -5.85
N VAL A 163 12.16 -9.46 -6.31
CA VAL A 163 12.06 -10.61 -7.22
C VAL A 163 12.22 -11.93 -6.46
N GLU A 164 13.13 -11.96 -5.48
CA GLU A 164 13.53 -13.17 -4.78
C GLU A 164 13.43 -13.04 -3.26
N GLN A 165 12.99 -14.11 -2.59
CA GLN A 165 12.74 -14.10 -1.14
C GLN A 165 14.01 -13.90 -0.30
N GLY A 166 15.15 -14.44 -0.73
CA GLY A 166 16.43 -14.25 -0.03
C GLY A 166 16.84 -12.78 0.03
N MET A 167 16.77 -12.09 -1.13
CA MET A 167 17.06 -10.66 -1.23
C MET A 167 15.99 -9.80 -0.56
N ALA A 168 14.74 -10.25 -0.56
CA ALA A 168 13.64 -9.55 0.10
C ALA A 168 13.84 -9.41 1.61
N THR A 169 14.35 -10.44 2.30
CA THR A 169 14.65 -10.33 3.74
C THR A 169 15.73 -9.28 4.02
N ALA A 170 16.78 -9.21 3.18
CA ALA A 170 17.83 -8.22 3.33
C ALA A 170 17.30 -6.79 3.05
N ALA A 171 16.57 -6.60 1.95
CA ALA A 171 15.96 -5.31 1.60
C ALA A 171 14.97 -4.84 2.68
N TRP A 172 14.17 -5.76 3.23
CA TRP A 172 13.28 -5.52 4.36
C TRP A 172 14.04 -5.00 5.58
N HIS A 173 15.06 -5.72 6.02
CA HIS A 173 15.89 -5.31 7.15
C HIS A 173 16.52 -3.92 6.93
N SER A 174 17.13 -3.70 5.76
CA SER A 174 17.79 -2.44 5.42
C SER A 174 16.82 -1.26 5.40
N ALA A 175 15.62 -1.44 4.84
CA ALA A 175 14.59 -0.42 4.83
C ALA A 175 14.13 -0.05 6.25
N LEU A 176 13.87 -1.05 7.11
CA LEU A 176 13.47 -0.80 8.49
C LEU A 176 14.58 -0.14 9.32
N LEU A 177 15.83 -0.56 9.15
CA LEU A 177 16.97 0.09 9.79
C LEU A 177 17.12 1.55 9.35
N LEU A 178 16.95 1.84 8.07
CA LEU A 178 16.99 3.21 7.55
C LEU A 178 15.92 4.08 8.21
N LEU A 179 14.66 3.60 8.22
CA LEU A 179 13.56 4.34 8.83
C LEU A 179 13.75 4.53 10.34
N GLY A 180 14.28 3.50 11.02
CA GLY A 180 14.64 3.57 12.43
C GLY A 180 15.72 4.62 12.73
N ARG A 181 16.78 4.68 11.92
CA ARG A 181 17.83 5.71 12.04
C ARG A 181 17.30 7.12 11.81
N LEU A 182 16.35 7.28 10.89
CA LEU A 182 15.70 8.56 10.62
C LEU A 182 14.68 8.96 11.70
N GLY A 183 14.30 8.04 12.59
CA GLY A 183 13.37 8.30 13.69
C GLY A 183 11.96 8.67 13.24
N VAL A 184 11.59 8.36 12.00
CA VAL A 184 10.28 8.72 11.45
C VAL A 184 9.22 7.67 11.80
N PRO A 185 7.95 8.06 12.05
CA PRO A 185 6.84 7.12 12.11
C PRO A 185 6.61 6.46 10.74
N TYR A 186 6.30 5.17 10.74
CA TYR A 186 5.99 4.45 9.51
C TYR A 186 5.15 3.20 9.78
N ARG A 187 4.42 2.77 8.75
CA ARG A 187 3.96 1.38 8.61
C ARG A 187 4.67 0.78 7.41
N ALA A 188 5.10 -0.46 7.51
CA ALA A 188 5.78 -1.15 6.44
C ALA A 188 5.20 -2.55 6.27
N LYS A 189 5.11 -3.02 5.03
CA LYS A 189 4.74 -4.40 4.75
C LYS A 189 5.62 -4.99 3.65
N VAL A 190 5.79 -6.30 3.68
CA VAL A 190 6.51 -7.08 2.67
C VAL A 190 5.71 -8.32 2.30
N SER A 191 5.59 -8.59 1.01
CA SER A 191 4.81 -9.70 0.48
C SER A 191 5.52 -11.03 0.73
N LEU A 192 4.73 -12.06 1.02
CA LEU A 192 5.22 -13.44 1.08
C LEU A 192 5.33 -14.07 -0.31
N TYR A 193 4.66 -13.49 -1.31
CA TYR A 193 4.57 -13.98 -2.67
C TYR A 193 5.41 -13.08 -3.58
N LEU A 194 6.48 -13.60 -4.17
CA LEU A 194 7.40 -12.88 -5.05
C LEU A 194 7.56 -13.66 -6.37
N PRO A 195 7.89 -12.99 -7.49
CA PRO A 195 8.20 -11.57 -7.64
C PRO A 195 6.96 -10.66 -7.63
N ARG A 196 7.08 -9.42 -7.11
CA ARG A 196 6.02 -8.39 -7.18
C ARG A 196 6.56 -6.98 -7.21
N ARG A 197 5.95 -6.10 -8.00
CA ARG A 197 6.29 -4.66 -8.11
C ARG A 197 5.91 -3.86 -6.86
N ASP A 198 4.94 -4.36 -6.08
CA ASP A 198 4.50 -3.83 -4.79
C ASP A 198 4.95 -4.73 -3.62
N ALA A 199 6.06 -5.45 -3.80
CA ALA A 199 6.53 -6.46 -2.85
C ALA A 199 6.81 -5.86 -1.47
N LEU A 200 7.52 -4.74 -1.37
CA LEU A 200 7.73 -4.02 -0.11
C LEU A 200 7.10 -2.64 -0.24
N VAL A 201 6.26 -2.28 0.73
CA VAL A 201 5.53 -1.02 0.74
C VAL A 201 5.77 -0.30 2.07
N LEU A 202 6.24 0.94 1.99
CA LEU A 202 6.34 1.85 3.12
C LEU A 202 5.18 2.85 3.07
N TYR A 203 4.56 3.09 4.21
CA TYR A 203 3.46 4.03 4.40
C TYR A 203 3.96 5.15 5.30
N LEU A 204 3.97 6.37 4.76
CA LEU A 204 4.47 7.57 5.43
C LEU A 204 3.32 8.58 5.59
N GLY A 205 2.99 8.90 6.84
CA GLY A 205 2.13 10.02 7.17
C GLY A 205 2.85 11.36 7.04
N ARG A 206 2.10 12.45 7.20
CA ARG A 206 2.58 13.82 6.99
C ARG A 206 3.91 14.15 7.65
N HIS A 207 4.10 13.70 8.89
CA HIS A 207 5.33 13.96 9.66
C HIS A 207 6.58 13.33 9.06
N ALA A 208 6.44 12.28 8.24
CA ALA A 208 7.55 11.56 7.63
C ALA A 208 7.85 12.01 6.18
N TRP A 209 6.99 12.81 5.54
CA TRP A 209 7.19 13.24 4.16
C TRP A 209 8.49 14.02 3.91
N PRO A 210 8.97 14.90 4.81
CA PRO A 210 10.24 15.60 4.58
C PRO A 210 11.44 14.64 4.41
N ALA A 211 11.36 13.43 4.97
CA ALA A 211 12.39 12.41 4.83
C ALA A 211 12.26 11.57 3.55
N ALA A 212 11.12 11.64 2.84
CA ALA A 212 10.81 10.76 1.72
C ALA A 212 11.85 10.80 0.58
N PRO A 213 12.38 11.96 0.15
CA PRO A 213 13.40 12.00 -0.91
C PRO A 213 14.67 11.23 -0.52
N GLY A 214 15.17 11.44 0.71
CA GLY A 214 16.34 10.73 1.22
C GLY A 214 16.08 9.22 1.39
N ILE A 215 14.89 8.85 1.84
CA ILE A 215 14.46 7.44 1.92
C ILE A 215 14.51 6.80 0.53
N VAL A 216 13.89 7.43 -0.47
CA VAL A 216 13.85 6.89 -1.84
C VAL A 216 15.26 6.79 -2.45
N GLN A 217 16.11 7.79 -2.23
CA GLN A 217 17.49 7.77 -2.71
C GLN A 217 18.26 6.57 -2.17
N GLU A 218 18.22 6.36 -0.85
CA GLU A 218 18.89 5.22 -0.20
C GLU A 218 18.30 3.88 -0.66
N LEU A 219 16.97 3.77 -0.70
CA LEU A 219 16.30 2.54 -1.11
C LEU A 219 16.58 2.16 -2.57
N SER A 220 16.78 3.15 -3.45
CA SER A 220 17.12 2.93 -4.87
C SER A 220 18.50 2.29 -5.06
N SER A 221 19.36 2.31 -4.04
CA SER A 221 20.68 1.68 -4.07
C SER A 221 20.68 0.23 -3.55
N LEU A 222 19.53 -0.27 -3.08
CA LEU A 222 19.43 -1.63 -2.56
C LEU A 222 19.69 -2.67 -3.66
N ARG A 223 20.43 -3.71 -3.30
CA ARG A 223 20.66 -4.86 -4.18
C ARG A 223 19.42 -5.75 -4.22
N GLY A 224 19.20 -6.40 -5.36
CA GLY A 224 18.12 -7.37 -5.55
C GLY A 224 16.75 -6.76 -5.88
N LEU A 225 16.71 -5.46 -6.20
CA LEU A 225 15.53 -4.84 -6.79
C LEU A 225 15.36 -5.27 -8.25
N GLY A 226 14.14 -5.59 -8.66
CA GLY A 226 13.80 -5.74 -10.06
C GLY A 226 13.57 -4.38 -10.72
N ALA A 227 13.82 -4.23 -12.02
CA ALA A 227 13.71 -2.92 -12.68
C ALA A 227 12.27 -2.42 -12.88
N ALA A 228 11.28 -3.32 -12.96
CA ALA A 228 9.88 -2.93 -13.20
C ALA A 228 9.24 -2.22 -11.99
N VAL A 229 8.22 -1.40 -12.23
CA VAL A 229 7.37 -0.79 -11.19
C VAL A 229 5.90 -0.89 -11.61
N SER A 230 4.97 -0.70 -10.67
CA SER A 230 3.54 -0.62 -10.95
C SER A 230 3.25 0.47 -11.99
N ALA A 231 2.49 0.16 -13.04
CA ALA A 231 2.09 1.13 -14.06
C ALA A 231 1.22 2.26 -13.50
N TYR A 232 0.54 2.02 -12.36
CA TYR A 232 -0.23 3.04 -11.66
C TYR A 232 0.61 3.98 -10.79
N ALA A 233 1.88 3.65 -10.53
CA ALA A 233 2.72 4.39 -9.59
C ALA A 233 3.73 5.26 -10.33
N HIS A 234 4.18 6.35 -9.70
CA HIS A 234 5.20 7.22 -10.28
C HIS A 234 6.58 6.62 -10.04
N ARG A 235 7.25 6.21 -11.12
CA ARG A 235 8.62 5.69 -11.09
C ARG A 235 9.58 6.78 -10.63
N ILE A 236 10.39 6.48 -9.61
CA ILE A 236 11.52 7.33 -9.21
C ILE A 236 12.84 6.75 -9.70
N ALA A 237 13.00 5.43 -9.59
CA ALA A 237 14.16 4.69 -10.05
C ALA A 237 13.75 3.29 -10.49
N ASP A 238 14.70 2.49 -10.96
CA ASP A 238 14.47 1.07 -11.22
C ASP A 238 14.03 0.35 -9.95
N GLY A 239 12.86 -0.28 -10.02
CA GLY A 239 12.27 -0.98 -8.89
C GLY A 239 11.70 -0.12 -7.78
N VAL A 240 11.77 1.22 -7.88
CA VAL A 240 11.28 2.13 -6.84
C VAL A 240 10.25 3.10 -7.42
N ALA A 241 9.06 3.11 -6.82
CA ALA A 241 7.99 4.01 -7.22
C ALA A 241 7.24 4.56 -6.02
N VAL A 242 6.51 5.66 -6.23
CA VAL A 242 5.68 6.30 -5.21
C VAL A 242 4.24 6.47 -5.67
N ALA A 243 3.31 6.49 -4.72
CA ALA A 243 1.92 6.87 -4.97
C ALA A 243 1.27 7.42 -3.70
N TRP A 244 0.23 8.21 -3.85
CA TRP A 244 -0.64 8.60 -2.74
C TRP A 244 -1.73 7.55 -2.52
N ASP A 245 -1.99 7.23 -1.25
CA ASP A 245 -3.07 6.32 -0.87
C ASP A 245 -4.43 6.85 -1.36
N PRO A 246 -5.36 5.99 -1.81
CA PRO A 246 -6.63 6.44 -2.37
C PRO A 246 -7.46 7.27 -1.38
N ALA A 247 -7.94 8.43 -1.83
CA ALA A 247 -8.86 9.28 -1.10
C ALA A 247 -10.23 9.32 -1.79
N ASP A 248 -10.96 8.20 -1.73
CA ASP A 248 -12.27 8.01 -2.37
C ASP A 248 -13.31 7.59 -1.32
N SER A 249 -14.23 8.50 -1.01
CA SER A 249 -15.27 8.31 0.01
C SER A 249 -16.53 7.60 -0.51
N ARG A 250 -16.56 7.20 -1.80
CA ARG A 250 -17.75 6.55 -2.36
C ARG A 250 -17.98 5.17 -1.73
N PRO A 251 -19.25 4.74 -1.58
CA PRO A 251 -19.58 3.45 -1.00
C PRO A 251 -18.87 2.28 -1.70
N GLY A 252 -18.16 1.46 -0.93
CA GLY A 252 -17.43 0.30 -1.46
C GLY A 252 -16.11 0.61 -2.16
N HIS A 253 -15.62 1.87 -2.09
CA HIS A 253 -14.30 2.28 -2.57
C HIS A 253 -13.31 2.61 -1.44
N GLY A 254 -13.81 2.85 -0.23
CA GLY A 254 -12.98 2.99 0.97
C GLY A 254 -12.35 1.65 1.40
N GLY A 255 -11.15 1.72 1.98
CA GLY A 255 -10.43 0.56 2.52
C GLY A 255 -9.80 -0.38 1.48
N LEU A 256 -9.97 -0.10 0.19
CA LEU A 256 -9.27 -0.82 -0.89
C LEU A 256 -7.77 -0.53 -0.86
N SER A 257 -6.95 -1.48 -1.27
CA SER A 257 -5.54 -1.18 -1.56
C SER A 257 -5.44 -0.25 -2.77
N PHE A 258 -4.30 0.44 -2.90
CA PHE A 258 -4.05 1.36 -4.01
C PHE A 258 -4.27 0.71 -5.39
N GLY A 259 -3.66 -0.45 -5.64
CA GLY A 259 -3.85 -1.16 -6.91
C GLY A 259 -5.30 -1.56 -7.15
N GLU A 260 -5.97 -2.14 -6.15
CA GLU A 260 -7.38 -2.53 -6.27
C GLU A 260 -8.28 -1.34 -6.60
N HIS A 261 -8.04 -0.20 -5.94
CA HIS A 261 -8.77 1.03 -6.22
C HIS A 261 -8.60 1.46 -7.68
N ARG A 262 -7.35 1.64 -8.14
CA ARG A 262 -7.07 2.08 -9.51
C ARG A 262 -7.62 1.10 -10.55
N SER A 263 -7.40 -0.19 -10.37
CA SER A 263 -7.92 -1.22 -11.29
C SER A 263 -9.43 -1.27 -11.34
N ARG A 264 -10.12 -1.06 -10.20
CA ARG A 264 -11.58 -1.04 -10.16
C ARG A 264 -12.16 0.17 -10.87
N ILE A 265 -11.59 1.37 -10.65
CA ILE A 265 -12.03 2.58 -11.35
C ILE A 265 -11.83 2.45 -12.86
N ILE A 266 -10.67 1.95 -13.28
CA ILE A 266 -10.38 1.75 -14.70
C ILE A 266 -11.29 0.68 -15.31
N ALA A 267 -11.55 -0.42 -14.61
CA ALA A 267 -12.49 -1.45 -15.09
C ALA A 267 -13.91 -0.88 -15.27
N ASP A 268 -14.36 -0.02 -14.34
CA ASP A 268 -15.65 0.65 -14.43
C ASP A 268 -15.73 1.56 -15.67
N ALA A 269 -14.67 2.34 -15.91
CA ALA A 269 -14.54 3.19 -17.10
C ALA A 269 -14.56 2.38 -18.40
N LEU A 270 -13.78 1.31 -18.49
CA LEU A 270 -13.67 0.49 -19.69
C LEU A 270 -14.97 -0.25 -20.05
N LEU A 271 -15.86 -0.46 -19.08
CA LEU A 271 -17.15 -1.08 -19.31
C LEU A 271 -18.25 -0.06 -19.61
N ALA A 272 -18.04 1.22 -19.34
CA ALA A 272 -19.09 2.23 -19.46
C ALA A 272 -19.46 2.52 -20.93
N PRO A 273 -20.72 2.93 -21.18
CA PRO A 273 -21.14 3.30 -22.52
C PRO A 273 -20.55 4.68 -22.86
N GLY A 274 -19.68 4.74 -23.87
CA GLY A 274 -19.07 6.00 -24.28
C GLY A 274 -17.75 5.78 -25.02
N THR A 275 -17.04 6.86 -25.29
CA THR A 275 -15.65 6.75 -25.76
C THR A 275 -14.76 6.37 -24.58
N ARG A 276 -13.69 5.62 -24.84
CA ARG A 276 -12.76 5.19 -23.80
C ARG A 276 -12.13 6.38 -23.06
N GLU A 277 -11.80 7.44 -23.80
CA GLU A 277 -11.17 8.63 -23.24
C GLU A 277 -12.11 9.40 -22.32
N ASP A 278 -13.34 9.68 -22.76
CA ASP A 278 -14.33 10.42 -21.96
C ASP A 278 -14.69 9.67 -20.68
N GLU A 279 -14.92 8.36 -20.79
CA GLU A 279 -15.29 7.55 -19.63
C GLU A 279 -14.12 7.41 -18.65
N LEU A 280 -12.87 7.26 -19.13
CA LEU A 280 -11.71 7.28 -18.24
C LEU A 280 -11.62 8.62 -17.50
N ALA A 281 -11.70 9.75 -18.20
CA ALA A 281 -11.64 11.06 -17.57
C ALA A 281 -12.73 11.23 -16.50
N ARG A 282 -13.97 10.83 -16.80
CA ARG A 282 -15.11 10.89 -15.88
C ARG A 282 -14.88 10.04 -14.63
N PHE A 283 -14.57 8.76 -14.79
CA PHE A 283 -14.41 7.85 -13.64
C PHE A 283 -13.19 8.17 -12.79
N LEU A 284 -12.09 8.64 -13.40
CA LEU A 284 -10.92 9.11 -12.66
C LEU A 284 -11.30 10.32 -11.80
N ALA A 285 -12.00 11.31 -12.36
CA ALA A 285 -12.46 12.49 -11.61
C ALA A 285 -13.41 12.10 -10.46
N GLU A 286 -14.40 11.23 -10.72
CA GLU A 286 -15.30 10.75 -9.68
C GLU A 286 -14.58 9.96 -8.57
N GLY A 287 -13.48 9.29 -8.89
CA GLY A 287 -12.64 8.57 -7.94
C GLY A 287 -11.57 9.41 -7.27
N ASN A 288 -11.61 10.74 -7.44
CA ASN A 288 -10.60 11.67 -6.96
C ASN A 288 -9.19 11.28 -7.44
N ILE A 289 -9.04 10.81 -8.68
CA ILE A 289 -7.75 10.44 -9.27
C ILE A 289 -7.33 11.53 -10.25
N ASP A 290 -6.07 11.96 -10.16
CA ASP A 290 -5.51 12.91 -11.11
C ASP A 290 -5.27 12.22 -12.48
N ALA A 291 -5.94 12.72 -13.52
CA ALA A 291 -5.82 12.19 -14.88
C ALA A 291 -4.44 12.45 -15.52
N THR A 292 -3.68 13.41 -15.00
CA THR A 292 -2.28 13.65 -15.40
C THR A 292 -1.31 12.68 -14.75
N GLY A 293 -1.74 11.99 -13.70
CA GLY A 293 -0.90 11.03 -12.98
C GLY A 293 -1.71 10.19 -12.02
N VAL A 294 -2.12 8.98 -12.43
CA VAL A 294 -2.97 8.09 -11.62
C VAL A 294 -2.33 7.62 -10.31
N PHE A 295 -1.05 7.91 -10.11
CA PHE A 295 -0.34 7.71 -8.85
C PHE A 295 -0.81 8.65 -7.72
N ARG A 296 -1.54 9.73 -8.04
CA ARG A 296 -2.00 10.70 -7.05
C ARG A 296 -3.51 10.92 -7.11
N ASN A 297 -4.05 11.42 -6.01
CA ASN A 297 -5.39 12.00 -5.96
C ASN A 297 -5.34 13.48 -6.38
N THR A 298 -6.45 14.05 -6.85
CA THR A 298 -6.50 15.47 -7.24
C THR A 298 -6.20 16.41 -6.06
N THR A 299 -6.49 15.96 -4.84
CA THR A 299 -6.24 16.67 -3.59
C THR A 299 -4.87 16.36 -2.97
N SER A 300 -4.05 15.51 -3.59
CA SER A 300 -2.78 15.13 -2.99
C SER A 300 -1.82 16.31 -2.96
N PRO A 301 -1.00 16.45 -1.90
CA PRO A 301 0.09 17.41 -1.90
C PRO A 301 0.99 17.22 -3.11
N ASP A 302 1.54 18.32 -3.60
CA ASP A 302 2.68 18.23 -4.50
C ASP A 302 3.82 17.59 -3.72
N LEU A 303 4.39 16.56 -4.34
CA LEU A 303 5.67 16.06 -3.91
C LEU A 303 6.67 17.08 -4.38
#